data_AF-A0A5I8HQK2-F1
#
_entry.id   AF-A0A5I8HQK2-F1
#
_cell.length_a   1.000
_cell.length_b   1.000
_cell.length_c   1.000
_cell.angle_alpha   90.00
_cell.angle_beta   90.00
_cell.angle_gamma   90.00
#
_symmetry.space_group_name_H-M   'P 1'
#
loop_
_entity.id
_entity.type
_entity.pdbx_description
1 polymer ?
#
loop_
_entity_poly.entity_id
_entity_poly.type
_entity_poly.pdbx_seq_one_letter_code
_entity_poly.pdbx_strand_id
1 'polypeptide(L)'
;MSTFKIDLNVDSTPILDRVIEAYGFTQKLQLAEHLDMAASSLSSRYKRGVFPADIVVKCVAETGANLEWLATGQGRKFNDDELDILKIPRSKIVDGQLYDAGVLMLDKVTFLPGKPLPQLPMCVLDGVVQYIVDQSYSEVYDDDWLVEIEGKTSIRTLTRIPVRKVRVSGVGMAFDCGIDDIKIIGRVVLTIK
;
A
#
# COMPACT_ATOMS: atom_id res chain seq x y z
N MET A 1 22.68 14.90 6.56
CA MET A 1 22.59 14.75 8.04
C MET A 1 22.40 13.26 8.33
N SER A 2 23.14 12.69 9.28
CA SER A 2 22.93 11.29 9.71
C SER A 2 21.60 11.18 10.45
N THR A 3 20.77 10.18 10.11
CA THR A 3 19.47 9.92 10.74
C THR A 3 19.61 9.49 12.21
N PHE A 4 20.70 8.81 12.57
CA PHE A 4 21.06 8.45 13.94
C PHE A 4 22.58 8.27 14.10
N LYS A 5 23.07 8.10 15.33
CA LYS A 5 24.50 7.86 15.64
C LYS A 5 24.72 6.44 16.15
N ILE A 6 25.73 5.75 15.61
CA ILE A 6 26.17 4.44 16.10
C ILE A 6 27.44 4.64 16.94
N ASP A 7 27.40 4.20 18.19
CA ASP A 7 28.58 4.10 19.05
C ASP A 7 29.12 2.66 18.97
N LEU A 8 30.41 2.53 18.66
CA LEU A 8 31.07 1.24 18.50
C LEU A 8 31.61 0.69 19.83
N ASN A 9 31.75 1.53 20.86
CA ASN A 9 32.27 1.17 22.18
C ASN A 9 31.12 1.09 23.20
N VAL A 10 30.20 0.17 22.96
CA VAL A 10 28.95 0.01 23.72
C VAL A 10 28.83 -1.39 24.29
N ASP A 11 27.98 -1.53 25.31
CA ASP A 11 27.58 -2.84 25.80
C ASP A 11 26.92 -3.64 24.66
N SER A 12 27.53 -4.77 24.34
CA SER A 12 27.07 -5.68 23.29
C SER A 12 25.75 -6.38 23.67
N THR A 13 25.46 -6.49 24.97
CA THR A 13 24.32 -7.24 25.51
C THR A 13 22.97 -6.77 24.96
N PRO A 14 22.57 -5.49 25.10
CA PRO A 14 21.28 -5.02 24.59
C PRO A 14 21.15 -5.14 23.07
N ILE A 15 22.25 -5.08 22.32
CA ILE A 15 22.25 -5.21 20.86
C ILE A 15 22.02 -6.67 20.47
N LEU A 16 22.74 -7.60 21.08
CA LEU A 16 22.59 -9.04 20.81
C LEU A 16 21.21 -9.55 21.25
N ASP A 17 20.66 -9.03 22.34
CA ASP A 17 19.29 -9.39 22.76
C ASP A 17 18.24 -8.88 21.77
N ARG A 18 18.42 -7.69 21.18
CA ARG A 18 17.57 -7.22 20.07
C ARG A 18 17.76 -8.05 18.78
N VAL A 19 18.96 -8.55 18.51
CA VAL A 19 19.19 -9.49 17.39
C VAL A 19 18.40 -10.79 17.60
N ILE A 20 18.44 -11.37 18.81
CA ILE A 20 17.63 -12.54 19.17
C ILE A 20 16.15 -12.25 18.92
N GLU A 21 15.69 -11.08 19.37
CA GLU A 21 14.31 -10.65 19.19
C GLU A 21 13.94 -10.46 17.72
N ALA A 22 14.82 -9.91 16.88
CA ALA A 22 14.61 -9.71 15.45
C ALA A 22 14.45 -11.03 14.68
N TYR A 23 15.20 -12.06 15.07
CA TYR A 23 15.05 -13.40 14.50
C TYR A 23 13.85 -14.19 15.08
N GLY A 24 13.18 -13.67 16.11
CA GLY A 24 12.09 -14.38 16.80
C GLY A 24 12.59 -15.54 17.67
N PHE A 25 13.86 -15.53 18.06
CA PHE A 25 14.42 -16.55 18.95
C PHE A 25 14.01 -16.30 20.41
N THR A 26 13.92 -17.38 21.17
CA THR A 26 13.62 -17.33 22.61
C THR A 26 14.86 -17.61 23.46
N GLN A 27 15.90 -18.21 22.86
CA GLN A 27 17.12 -18.62 23.55
C GLN A 27 18.38 -18.19 22.79
N LYS A 28 19.42 -17.82 23.55
CA LYS A 28 20.75 -17.43 23.00
C LYS A 28 21.39 -18.56 22.17
N LEU A 29 21.11 -19.81 22.52
CA LEU A 29 21.64 -20.97 21.80
C LEU A 29 21.17 -21.01 20.34
N GLN A 30 19.91 -20.61 20.08
CA GLN A 30 19.36 -20.56 18.71
C GLN A 30 20.12 -19.56 17.83
N LEU A 31 20.54 -18.42 18.39
CA LEU A 31 21.38 -17.47 17.66
C LEU A 31 22.78 -18.05 17.40
N ALA A 32 23.36 -18.79 18.35
CA ALA A 32 24.66 -19.42 18.15
C ALA A 32 24.62 -20.47 17.04
N GLU A 33 23.59 -21.31 17.02
CA GLU A 33 23.32 -22.29 15.97
C GLU A 33 23.09 -21.62 14.61
N HIS A 34 22.31 -20.54 14.56
CA HIS A 34 22.05 -19.76 13.34
C HIS A 34 23.30 -19.09 12.75
N LEU A 35 24.23 -18.69 13.62
CA LEU A 35 25.52 -18.10 13.23
C LEU A 35 26.60 -19.15 12.96
N ASP A 36 26.29 -20.45 13.05
CA ASP A 36 27.24 -21.56 12.95
C ASP A 36 28.45 -21.38 13.89
N MET A 37 28.17 -21.01 15.14
CA MET A 37 29.20 -20.75 16.15
C MET A 37 28.92 -21.48 17.47
N ALA A 38 29.99 -21.83 18.19
CA ALA A 38 29.84 -22.42 19.52
C ALA A 38 29.21 -21.43 20.52
N ALA A 39 28.41 -21.95 21.47
CA ALA A 39 27.79 -21.14 22.53
C ALA A 39 28.80 -20.34 23.38
N SER A 40 30.01 -20.87 23.57
CA SER A 40 31.12 -20.17 24.22
C SER A 40 31.61 -18.96 23.41
N SER A 41 31.61 -19.05 22.08
CA SER A 41 31.97 -17.96 21.18
C SER A 41 30.92 -16.85 21.22
N LEU A 42 29.62 -17.20 21.22
CA LEU A 42 28.55 -16.21 21.41
C LEU A 42 28.64 -15.56 22.79
N SER A 43 28.90 -16.33 23.85
CA SER A 43 29.10 -15.81 25.21
C SER A 43 30.25 -14.81 25.30
N SER A 44 31.33 -15.01 24.52
CA SER A 44 32.42 -14.05 24.40
C SER A 44 31.99 -12.76 23.70
N ARG A 45 31.11 -12.84 22.68
CA ARG A 45 30.56 -11.64 22.01
C ARG A 45 29.76 -10.76 22.96
N TYR A 46 28.96 -11.35 23.86
CA TYR A 46 28.24 -10.61 24.91
C TYR A 46 29.16 -9.83 25.85
N LYS A 47 30.33 -10.38 26.18
CA LYS A 47 31.27 -9.77 27.14
C LYS A 47 32.29 -8.83 26.50
N ARG A 48 32.27 -8.67 25.17
CA ARG A 48 33.32 -7.95 24.43
C ARG A 48 33.24 -6.44 24.61
N GLY A 49 32.07 -5.89 24.92
CA GLY A 49 31.88 -4.45 25.11
C GLY A 49 32.15 -3.63 23.85
N VAL A 50 31.88 -4.24 22.68
CA VAL A 50 32.05 -3.63 21.36
C VAL A 50 30.82 -3.94 20.52
N PHE A 51 30.43 -3.01 19.65
CA PHE A 51 29.32 -3.20 18.72
C PHE A 51 29.53 -4.42 17.81
N PRO A 52 28.64 -5.43 17.85
CA PRO A 52 28.78 -6.66 17.07
C PRO A 52 28.34 -6.45 15.61
N ALA A 53 29.15 -5.69 14.86
CA ALA A 53 28.80 -5.22 13.51
C ALA A 53 28.51 -6.36 12.53
N ASP A 54 29.29 -7.44 12.57
CA ASP A 54 29.13 -8.63 11.73
C ASP A 54 27.75 -9.28 11.93
N ILE A 55 27.35 -9.47 13.20
CA ILE A 55 26.07 -10.08 13.56
C ILE A 55 24.91 -9.13 13.22
N VAL A 56 25.05 -7.85 13.50
CA VAL A 56 24.00 -6.85 13.23
C VAL A 56 23.76 -6.70 11.72
N VAL A 57 24.82 -6.61 10.91
CA VAL A 57 24.69 -6.50 9.45
C VAL A 57 24.00 -7.74 8.87
N LYS A 58 24.37 -8.94 9.34
CA LYS A 58 23.71 -10.19 8.95
C LYS A 58 22.23 -10.20 9.35
N CYS A 59 21.92 -9.76 10.57
CA CYS A 59 20.54 -9.64 11.06
C CYS A 59 19.70 -8.69 10.21
N VAL A 60 20.21 -7.50 9.87
CA VAL A 60 19.51 -6.56 8.98
C VAL A 60 19.24 -7.20 7.62
N ALA A 61 20.24 -7.86 7.02
CA ALA A 61 20.12 -8.48 5.71
C ALA A 61 19.11 -9.63 5.68
N GLU A 62 19.02 -10.42 6.75
CA GLU A 62 18.17 -11.61 6.80
C GLU A 62 16.74 -11.35 7.29
N THR A 63 16.56 -10.37 8.18
CA THR A 63 15.26 -10.11 8.83
C THR A 63 14.58 -8.83 8.34
N GLY A 64 15.32 -7.90 7.74
CA GLY A 64 14.81 -6.57 7.42
C GLY A 64 14.64 -5.65 8.64
N ALA A 65 15.16 -6.03 9.80
CA ALA A 65 15.12 -5.20 11.00
C ALA A 65 15.86 -3.87 10.79
N ASN A 66 15.34 -2.81 11.41
CA ASN A 66 15.90 -1.47 11.30
C ASN A 66 17.22 -1.39 12.08
N LEU A 67 18.27 -0.87 11.41
CA LEU A 67 19.60 -0.71 12.00
C LEU A 67 19.60 0.28 13.19
N GLU A 68 18.80 1.34 13.14
CA GLU A 68 18.65 2.31 14.25
C GLU A 68 18.14 1.59 15.50
N TRP A 69 17.10 0.77 15.35
CA TRP A 69 16.53 0.00 16.45
C TRP A 69 17.50 -1.04 16.98
N LEU A 70 18.17 -1.80 16.11
CA LEU A 70 19.20 -2.77 16.55
C LEU A 70 20.33 -2.09 17.32
N ALA A 71 20.82 -0.93 16.83
CA ALA A 71 21.96 -0.24 17.42
C ALA A 71 21.61 0.52 18.70
N THR A 72 20.45 1.19 18.74
CA THR A 72 20.13 2.17 19.79
C THR A 72 18.95 1.75 20.67
N GLY A 73 18.12 0.80 20.21
CA GLY A 73 16.82 0.50 20.80
C GLY A 73 15.75 1.55 20.52
N GLN A 74 16.08 2.62 19.78
CA GLN A 74 15.16 3.68 19.39
C GLN A 74 14.57 3.42 18.01
N GLY A 75 13.40 3.99 17.73
CA GLY A 75 12.69 3.77 16.48
C GLY A 75 11.96 2.42 16.47
N ARG A 76 11.55 1.99 15.27
CA ARG A 76 10.74 0.77 15.07
C ARG A 76 11.64 -0.42 14.77
N LYS A 77 11.28 -1.59 15.28
CA LYS A 77 12.01 -2.87 15.08
C LYS A 77 12.11 -3.27 13.62
N PHE A 78 10.96 -3.32 12.96
CA PHE A 78 10.86 -3.40 11.52
C PHE A 78 10.28 -2.07 11.05
N ASN A 79 10.61 -1.68 9.83
CA ASN A 79 9.69 -0.79 9.13
C ASN A 79 8.46 -1.66 8.87
N ASP A 80 7.43 -1.52 9.70
CA ASP A 80 6.11 -2.09 9.40
C ASP A 80 5.66 -1.48 8.07
N ASP A 81 6.06 -2.11 6.97
CA ASP A 81 5.55 -1.86 5.64
C ASP A 81 4.39 -2.84 5.36
N GLU A 82 3.51 -3.08 6.34
CA GLU A 82 2.09 -2.85 6.02
C GLU A 82 1.90 -1.33 5.92
N LEU A 83 2.58 -0.71 4.95
CA LEU A 83 2.06 0.51 4.37
C LEU A 83 0.66 0.10 3.96
N ASP A 84 -0.35 0.77 4.49
CA ASP A 84 -1.76 0.47 4.28
C ASP A 84 -2.09 0.87 2.83
N ILE A 85 -1.40 0.26 1.86
CA ILE A 85 -1.33 0.62 0.47
C ILE A 85 -2.31 -0.26 -0.27
N LEU A 86 -3.24 0.40 -0.95
CA LEU A 86 -4.09 -0.19 -1.94
C LEU A 86 -3.32 -0.25 -3.27
N LYS A 87 -3.09 -1.47 -3.78
CA LYS A 87 -2.62 -1.71 -5.15
C LYS A 87 -3.85 -1.82 -6.06
N ILE A 88 -3.97 -0.93 -7.02
CA ILE A 88 -5.16 -0.79 -7.86
C ILE A 88 -4.76 -0.99 -9.33
N PRO A 89 -5.37 -1.93 -10.07
CA PRO A 89 -5.20 -2.04 -11.51
C PRO A 89 -5.52 -0.71 -12.19
N ARG A 90 -4.61 -0.23 -13.02
CA ARG A 90 -4.71 1.06 -13.68
C ARG A 90 -4.96 0.87 -15.17
N SER A 91 -5.92 1.62 -15.69
CA SER A 91 -6.20 1.73 -17.12
C SER A 91 -6.21 3.19 -17.54
N LYS A 92 -6.04 3.44 -18.84
CA LYS A 92 -6.22 4.77 -19.45
C LYS A 92 -7.30 4.71 -20.51
N ILE A 93 -8.07 5.78 -20.63
CA ILE A 93 -9.02 5.96 -21.73
C ILE A 93 -8.27 6.58 -22.91
N VAL A 94 -8.29 5.89 -24.06
CA VAL A 94 -7.80 6.40 -25.34
C VAL A 94 -8.89 6.18 -26.37
N ASP A 95 -9.37 7.26 -26.99
CA ASP A 95 -10.48 7.25 -27.95
C ASP A 95 -11.74 6.51 -27.46
N GLY A 96 -12.03 6.65 -26.16
CA GLY A 96 -13.16 6.00 -25.50
C GLY A 96 -12.98 4.49 -25.30
N GLN A 97 -11.76 3.96 -25.33
CA GLN A 97 -11.46 2.56 -24.99
C GLN A 97 -10.48 2.48 -23.83
N LEU A 98 -10.63 1.46 -22.99
CA LEU A 98 -9.74 1.20 -21.86
C LEU A 98 -8.51 0.40 -22.30
N TYR A 99 -7.33 0.89 -21.94
CA TYR A 99 -6.06 0.22 -22.14
C TYR A 99 -5.34 0.04 -20.81
N ASP A 100 -4.71 -1.11 -20.62
CA ASP A 100 -3.86 -1.36 -19.45
C ASP A 100 -2.76 -0.29 -19.33
N ALA A 101 -2.56 0.18 -18.10
CA ALA A 101 -1.57 1.19 -17.75
C ALA A 101 -0.85 0.82 -16.42
N GLY A 102 -0.73 -0.48 -16.14
CA GLY A 102 -0.04 -1.01 -14.96
C GLY A 102 -0.87 -0.90 -13.68
N VAL A 103 -0.22 -0.47 -12.59
CA VAL A 103 -0.80 -0.48 -11.24
C VAL A 103 -0.57 0.89 -10.59
N LEU A 104 -1.61 1.42 -9.96
CA LEU A 104 -1.52 2.57 -9.06
C LEU A 104 -1.37 2.06 -7.62
N MET A 105 -0.45 2.65 -6.87
CA MET A 105 -0.29 2.40 -5.44
C MET A 105 -0.72 3.64 -4.68
N LEU A 106 -1.71 3.51 -3.81
CA LEU A 106 -2.25 4.59 -2.99
C LEU A 106 -2.26 4.18 -1.53
N ASP A 107 -1.90 5.09 -0.65
CA ASP A 107 -2.13 4.92 0.79
C ASP A 107 -3.64 4.98 1.07
N LYS A 108 -4.20 4.03 1.84
CA LYS A 108 -5.62 3.98 2.19
C LYS A 108 -6.08 5.22 2.95
N VAL A 109 -5.19 5.97 3.60
CA VAL A 109 -5.53 7.27 4.22
C VAL A 109 -5.92 8.34 3.20
N THR A 110 -5.66 8.13 1.90
CA THR A 110 -6.17 9.01 0.84
C THR A 110 -7.69 8.98 0.70
N PHE A 111 -8.36 7.97 1.24
CA PHE A 111 -9.81 7.90 1.33
C PHE A 111 -10.30 8.60 2.60
N LEU A 112 -11.44 9.29 2.52
CA LEU A 112 -12.00 10.03 3.65
C LEU A 112 -12.24 9.10 4.86
N PRO A 113 -11.83 9.50 6.07
CA PRO A 113 -12.12 8.75 7.29
C PRO A 113 -13.62 8.45 7.42
N GLY A 114 -13.96 7.18 7.62
CA GLY A 114 -15.35 6.72 7.77
C GLY A 114 -16.07 6.34 6.48
N LYS A 115 -15.44 6.51 5.30
CA LYS A 115 -15.93 5.85 4.07
C LYS A 115 -15.29 4.46 3.92
N PRO A 116 -16.07 3.42 3.59
CA PRO A 116 -15.48 2.12 3.30
C PRO A 116 -14.54 2.22 2.10
N LEU A 117 -13.43 1.49 2.17
CA LEU A 117 -12.52 1.33 1.04
C LEU A 117 -13.26 0.63 -0.12
N PRO A 118 -12.89 0.93 -1.37
CA PRO A 118 -13.49 0.27 -2.51
C PRO A 118 -13.21 -1.23 -2.49
N GLN A 119 -14.22 -2.05 -2.80
CA GLN A 119 -14.08 -3.50 -2.74
C GLN A 119 -13.45 -4.08 -4.02
N LEU A 120 -13.83 -3.54 -5.18
CA LEU A 120 -13.26 -3.95 -6.46
C LEU A 120 -12.73 -2.71 -7.22
N PRO A 121 -11.64 -2.10 -6.72
CA PRO A 121 -11.13 -0.85 -7.26
C PRO A 121 -10.48 -1.02 -8.63
N MET A 122 -10.67 -0.02 -9.50
CA MET A 122 -9.84 0.25 -10.66
C MET A 122 -9.48 1.72 -10.73
N CYS A 123 -8.29 2.03 -11.23
CA CYS A 123 -7.88 3.40 -11.53
C CYS A 123 -8.07 3.64 -13.02
N VAL A 124 -8.75 4.73 -13.38
CA VAL A 124 -8.93 5.15 -14.76
C VAL A 124 -8.31 6.52 -14.97
N LEU A 125 -7.33 6.61 -15.86
CA LEU A 125 -6.76 7.87 -16.33
C LEU A 125 -7.57 8.37 -17.54
N ASP A 126 -8.20 9.52 -17.40
CA ASP A 126 -8.87 10.24 -18.48
C ASP A 126 -8.22 11.63 -18.65
N GLY A 127 -7.47 11.79 -19.75
CA GLY A 127 -6.57 12.92 -19.94
C GLY A 127 -5.51 13.02 -18.84
N VAL A 128 -5.59 14.07 -18.02
CA VAL A 128 -4.66 14.31 -16.89
C VAL A 128 -5.25 13.89 -15.54
N VAL A 129 -6.54 13.54 -15.50
CA VAL A 129 -7.25 13.25 -14.25
C VAL A 129 -7.29 11.75 -14.01
N GLN A 130 -7.03 11.33 -12.78
CA GLN A 130 -7.14 9.93 -12.36
C GLN A 130 -8.38 9.76 -11.48
N TYR A 131 -9.19 8.77 -11.82
CA TYR A 131 -10.39 8.40 -11.09
C TYR A 131 -10.17 7.03 -10.46
N ILE A 132 -10.44 6.90 -9.17
CA ILE A 132 -10.60 5.60 -8.54
C ILE A 132 -12.07 5.24 -8.64
N VAL A 133 -12.34 4.10 -9.25
CA VAL A 133 -13.67 3.59 -9.53
C VAL A 133 -13.86 2.29 -8.77
N ASP A 134 -14.93 2.18 -7.99
CA ASP A 134 -15.34 0.90 -7.39
C ASP A 134 -16.33 0.20 -8.32
N GLN A 135 -15.94 -0.98 -8.79
CA GLN A 135 -16.78 -1.83 -9.63
C GLN A 135 -17.79 -2.65 -8.81
N SER A 136 -17.66 -2.67 -7.47
CA SER A 136 -18.65 -3.26 -6.58
C SER A 136 -19.72 -2.23 -6.23
N TYR A 137 -20.94 -2.43 -6.73
CA TYR A 137 -22.09 -1.59 -6.39
C TYR A 137 -23.39 -2.41 -6.47
N SER A 138 -24.37 -2.09 -5.61
CA SER A 138 -25.69 -2.74 -5.59
C SER A 138 -26.74 -1.95 -6.36
N GLU A 139 -26.59 -0.64 -6.43
CA GLU A 139 -27.53 0.26 -7.08
C GLU A 139 -26.82 1.48 -7.63
N VAL A 140 -27.47 2.11 -8.62
CA VAL A 140 -27.01 3.35 -9.24
C VAL A 140 -27.77 4.51 -8.62
N TYR A 141 -27.06 5.59 -8.30
CA TYR A 141 -27.57 6.81 -7.70
C TYR A 141 -26.80 8.01 -8.25
N ASP A 142 -27.22 9.19 -7.83
CA ASP A 142 -26.68 10.46 -8.32
C ASP A 142 -25.22 10.63 -7.89
N ASP A 143 -24.30 10.47 -8.84
CA ASP A 143 -22.85 10.60 -8.64
C ASP A 143 -22.13 10.60 -10.01
N ASP A 144 -20.80 10.62 -9.98
CA ASP A 144 -19.96 10.34 -11.14
C ASP A 144 -19.71 8.83 -11.29
N TRP A 145 -19.84 8.33 -12.52
CA TRP A 145 -19.74 6.92 -12.86
C TRP A 145 -18.86 6.71 -14.09
N LEU A 146 -18.14 5.59 -14.10
CA LEU A 146 -17.53 5.06 -15.31
C LEU A 146 -18.59 4.26 -16.07
N VAL A 147 -18.87 4.69 -17.29
CA VAL A 147 -19.90 4.08 -18.14
C VAL A 147 -19.37 3.82 -19.54
N GLU A 148 -19.96 2.84 -20.21
CA GLU A 148 -19.77 2.54 -21.62
C GLU A 148 -21.08 2.77 -22.37
N ILE A 149 -21.03 3.69 -23.33
CA ILE A 149 -22.17 4.11 -24.15
C ILE A 149 -21.79 3.82 -25.61
N GLU A 150 -22.54 2.94 -26.27
CA GLU A 150 -22.29 2.53 -27.67
C GLU A 150 -20.83 2.11 -27.92
N GLY A 151 -20.23 1.38 -26.97
CA GLY A 151 -18.85 0.89 -27.06
C GLY A 151 -17.78 1.94 -26.73
N LYS A 152 -18.16 3.14 -26.27
CA LYS A 152 -17.24 4.20 -25.82
C LYS A 152 -17.32 4.37 -24.31
N THR A 153 -16.22 4.10 -23.63
CA THR A 153 -16.03 4.31 -22.20
C THR A 153 -15.70 5.77 -21.89
N SER A 154 -16.38 6.35 -20.89
CA SER A 154 -16.09 7.69 -20.37
C SER A 154 -16.58 7.85 -18.93
N ILE A 155 -16.06 8.86 -18.22
CA ILE A 155 -16.62 9.30 -16.94
C ILE A 155 -17.81 10.22 -17.21
N ARG A 156 -18.96 9.93 -16.58
CA ARG A 156 -20.21 10.68 -16.73
C ARG A 156 -20.88 10.88 -15.38
N THR A 157 -21.51 12.03 -15.21
CA THR A 157 -22.41 12.27 -14.08
C THR A 157 -23.77 11.68 -14.41
N LEU A 158 -24.23 10.73 -13.60
CA LEU A 158 -25.55 10.11 -13.72
C LEU A 158 -26.50 10.74 -12.70
N THR A 159 -27.72 11.04 -13.13
CA THR A 159 -28.80 11.47 -12.23
C THR A 159 -30.02 10.59 -12.46
N ARG A 160 -30.55 9.96 -11.41
CA ARG A 160 -31.70 9.07 -11.48
C ARG A 160 -32.97 9.83 -11.87
N ILE A 161 -33.69 9.23 -12.82
CA ILE A 161 -35.03 9.65 -13.21
C ILE A 161 -35.98 8.50 -12.89
N PRO A 162 -37.23 8.78 -12.42
CA PRO A 162 -38.24 7.75 -12.24
C PRO A 162 -38.39 6.83 -13.46
N VAL A 163 -38.90 5.62 -13.22
CA VAL A 163 -39.12 4.61 -14.28
C VAL A 163 -37.80 4.08 -14.88
N ARG A 164 -36.81 3.78 -14.03
CA ARG A 164 -35.51 3.17 -14.40
C ARG A 164 -34.74 3.96 -15.47
N LYS A 165 -34.85 5.29 -15.47
CA LYS A 165 -34.11 6.15 -16.37
C LYS A 165 -32.96 6.86 -15.66
N VAL A 166 -32.01 7.34 -16.44
CA VAL A 166 -30.92 8.19 -15.98
C VAL A 166 -30.75 9.35 -16.94
N ARG A 167 -30.44 10.52 -16.39
CA ARG A 167 -29.82 11.61 -17.15
C ARG A 167 -28.32 11.40 -17.15
N VAL A 168 -27.73 11.37 -18.33
CA VAL A 168 -26.28 11.27 -18.55
C VAL A 168 -25.75 12.65 -18.90
N SER A 169 -24.76 13.13 -18.13
CA SER A 169 -24.15 14.45 -18.32
C SER A 169 -22.62 14.40 -18.12
N GLY A 170 -21.94 15.55 -18.20
CA GLY A 170 -20.49 15.69 -17.96
C GLY A 170 -19.70 16.20 -19.16
N VAL A 171 -19.91 15.63 -20.36
CA VAL A 171 -19.24 16.08 -21.61
C VAL A 171 -20.28 16.33 -22.70
N GLY A 172 -20.31 17.55 -23.24
CA GLY A 172 -21.26 17.94 -24.29
C GLY A 172 -22.69 18.11 -23.77
N MET A 173 -23.68 17.80 -24.61
CA MET A 173 -25.09 17.90 -24.27
C MET A 173 -25.54 16.72 -23.42
N ALA A 174 -26.30 16.98 -22.35
CA ALA A 174 -26.91 15.93 -21.54
C ALA A 174 -28.08 15.27 -22.30
N PHE A 175 -28.32 13.99 -22.02
CA PHE A 175 -29.43 13.23 -22.59
C PHE A 175 -30.02 12.27 -21.55
N ASP A 176 -31.24 11.80 -21.82
CA ASP A 176 -31.95 10.86 -20.94
C ASP A 176 -32.09 9.52 -21.65
N CYS A 177 -31.76 8.43 -20.96
CA CYS A 177 -31.91 7.07 -21.48
C CYS A 177 -32.40 6.11 -20.38
N GLY A 178 -32.79 4.90 -20.77
CA GLY A 178 -32.95 3.80 -19.82
C GLY A 178 -31.61 3.45 -19.18
N ILE A 179 -31.64 3.00 -17.93
CA ILE A 179 -30.43 2.51 -17.25
C ILE A 179 -29.83 1.29 -17.96
N ASP A 180 -30.68 0.50 -18.61
CA ASP A 180 -30.31 -0.71 -19.34
C ASP A 180 -29.79 -0.39 -20.76
N ASP A 181 -29.90 0.87 -21.22
CA ASP A 181 -29.38 1.32 -22.52
C ASP A 181 -27.88 1.68 -22.47
N ILE A 182 -27.30 1.74 -21.27
CA ILE A 182 -25.88 2.02 -21.05
C ILE A 182 -25.29 0.94 -20.14
N LYS A 183 -24.00 0.66 -20.31
CA LYS A 183 -23.30 -0.26 -19.44
C LYS A 183 -22.60 0.53 -18.35
N ILE A 184 -22.98 0.28 -17.11
CA ILE A 184 -22.37 0.89 -15.93
C ILE A 184 -21.23 -0.03 -15.49
N ILE A 185 -20.03 0.53 -15.36
CA ILE A 185 -18.82 -0.23 -15.01
C ILE A 185 -18.51 -0.09 -13.53
N GLY A 186 -18.64 1.11 -12.98
CA GLY A 186 -18.44 1.35 -11.56
C GLY A 186 -18.60 2.82 -11.20
N ARG A 187 -18.60 3.09 -9.89
CA ARG A 187 -18.80 4.43 -9.34
C ARG A 187 -17.46 5.09 -9.02
N VAL A 188 -17.32 6.37 -9.31
CA VAL A 188 -16.15 7.15 -8.91
C VAL A 188 -16.17 7.33 -7.38
N VAL A 189 -15.10 6.92 -6.71
CA VAL A 189 -14.95 7.04 -5.24
C VAL A 189 -13.91 8.07 -4.83
N LEU A 190 -12.97 8.39 -5.73
CA LEU A 190 -11.92 9.39 -5.52
C LEU A 190 -11.50 9.98 -6.86
N THR A 191 -11.26 11.28 -6.90
CA THR A 191 -10.71 11.99 -8.06
C THR A 191 -9.39 12.65 -7.67
N ILE A 192 -8.35 12.42 -8.47
CA ILE A 192 -6.99 12.95 -8.29
C ILE A 192 -6.68 13.82 -9.51
N LYS A 193 -6.42 15.11 -9.27
CA LYS A 193 -6.13 16.13 -10.28
C LYS A 193 -4.68 16.57 -10.22
#